data_AF-A0A5C7SIF7-F1
#
_entry.id   AF-A0A5C7SIF7-F1
#
_cell.length_a   1.000
_cell.length_b   1.000
_cell.length_c   1.000
_cell.angle_alpha   90.00
_cell.angle_beta   90.00
_cell.angle_gamma   90.00
#
_symmetry.space_group_name_H-M   'P 1'
#
loop_
_entity.id
_entity.type
_entity.pdbx_description
1 polymer ?
#
loop_
_entity_poly.entity_id
_entity_poly.type
_entity_poly.pdbx_seq_one_letter_code
_entity_poly.pdbx_strand_id
1 'polypeptide(L)'
;RFNKAQQDALLPHVESGLLTLVGGTTEHPGLAVNSALLSRAQVYTLEPLSGDELNQLYERALPHLQGVTLDADALDLLKGFADGDGRRFLNLLEQVTNAASGSGKAVVDGEFARLSTSPSLRRFDKGGDEFYWQLSAFHKSLRGSDPDAALYWLARILDGSGDVSQVTRRMIVMASEDIGNADPQALQLALNAALAYERLGSPEGEIPLAHAATYLAAAPKSNAAYDAWNQAKAFVKDSGSQPVPLHLRNAPTKLMKQMGYHKGYRYDHDEPDGYAAGQTYFPDGVPHPGWYRPTDRGVERRLGERLAWLRSLDDAAPPSADA
;
A
#
# COMPACT_ATOMS: atom_id res chain seq x y z
N ARG A 1 -24.69 5.06 1.88
CA ARG A 1 -24.39 3.60 1.87
C ARG A 1 -25.20 2.92 2.95
N PHE A 2 -25.64 1.68 2.72
CA PHE A 2 -26.34 0.90 3.74
C PHE A 2 -25.36 0.24 4.70
N ASN A 3 -25.62 0.36 6.00
CA ASN A 3 -24.93 -0.42 7.00
C ASN A 3 -25.37 -1.89 6.97
N LYS A 4 -24.67 -2.75 7.72
CA LYS A 4 -24.94 -4.19 7.73
C LYS A 4 -26.40 -4.54 8.08
N ALA A 5 -26.98 -3.88 9.09
CA ALA A 5 -28.35 -4.13 9.51
C ALA A 5 -29.38 -3.71 8.42
N GLN A 6 -29.12 -2.61 7.72
CA GLN A 6 -29.95 -2.16 6.59
C GLN A 6 -29.87 -3.13 5.41
N GLN A 7 -28.70 -3.74 5.18
CA GLN A 7 -28.52 -4.78 4.17
C GLN A 7 -29.23 -6.09 4.57
N ASP A 8 -29.11 -6.51 5.83
CA ASP A 8 -29.76 -7.72 6.34
C ASP A 8 -31.30 -7.64 6.24
N ALA A 9 -31.88 -6.45 6.41
CA ALA A 9 -33.32 -6.23 6.28
C ALA A 9 -33.88 -6.55 4.87
N LEU A 10 -33.05 -6.57 3.83
CA LEU A 10 -33.48 -6.87 2.46
C LEU A 10 -33.54 -8.38 2.18
N LEU A 11 -32.82 -9.21 2.96
CA LEU A 11 -32.68 -10.65 2.69
C LEU A 11 -34.02 -11.39 2.55
N PRO A 12 -35.00 -11.26 3.47
CA PRO A 12 -36.23 -12.03 3.39
C PRO A 12 -37.04 -11.73 2.11
N HIS A 13 -36.96 -10.48 1.63
CA HIS A 13 -37.66 -10.03 0.43
C HIS A 13 -36.99 -10.50 -0.87
N VAL A 14 -35.66 -10.64 -0.85
CA VAL A 14 -34.91 -11.23 -1.97
C VAL A 14 -35.15 -12.74 -2.02
N GLU A 15 -35.12 -13.43 -0.86
CA GLU A 15 -35.32 -14.87 -0.77
C GLU A 15 -36.74 -15.32 -1.13
N SER A 16 -37.74 -14.54 -0.72
CA SER A 16 -39.15 -14.82 -1.09
C SER A 16 -39.45 -14.51 -2.56
N GLY A 17 -38.52 -13.90 -3.30
CA GLY A 17 -38.75 -13.44 -4.68
C GLY A 17 -39.65 -12.21 -4.78
N LEU A 18 -39.97 -11.55 -3.66
CA LEU A 18 -40.77 -10.32 -3.66
C LEU A 18 -40.04 -9.18 -4.38
N LEU A 19 -38.70 -9.13 -4.26
CA LEU A 19 -37.85 -8.10 -4.86
C LEU A 19 -36.72 -8.72 -5.68
N THR A 20 -36.43 -8.14 -6.85
CA THR A 20 -35.14 -8.33 -7.55
C THR A 20 -34.23 -7.16 -7.19
N LEU A 21 -33.11 -7.45 -6.51
CA LEU A 21 -32.17 -6.44 -6.08
C LEU A 21 -31.12 -6.17 -7.17
N VAL A 22 -31.03 -4.93 -7.65
CA VAL A 22 -29.95 -4.45 -8.52
C VAL A 22 -29.21 -3.34 -7.78
N GLY A 23 -27.95 -3.59 -7.41
CA GLY A 23 -27.10 -2.65 -6.69
C GLY A 23 -25.90 -2.21 -7.54
N GLY A 24 -25.52 -0.94 -7.43
CA GLY A 24 -24.30 -0.39 -8.02
C GLY A 24 -23.36 0.13 -6.92
N THR A 25 -22.07 -0.15 -7.04
CA THR A 25 -21.02 0.32 -6.13
C THR A 25 -19.74 0.63 -6.90
N THR A 26 -18.98 1.62 -6.43
CA THR A 26 -17.61 1.91 -6.87
C THR A 26 -16.54 1.24 -5.99
N GLU A 27 -16.97 0.61 -4.89
CA GLU A 27 -16.13 -0.18 -3.97
C GLU A 27 -16.31 -1.68 -4.19
N HIS A 28 -15.33 -2.45 -3.73
CA HIS A 28 -15.25 -3.88 -3.94
C HIS A 28 -16.45 -4.51 -3.27
N PRO A 29 -17.25 -5.32 -3.98
CA PRO A 29 -18.48 -5.87 -3.42
C PRO A 29 -18.25 -6.61 -2.11
N GLY A 30 -17.13 -7.35 -1.98
CA GLY A 30 -16.75 -8.05 -0.76
C GLY A 30 -16.41 -7.16 0.46
N LEU A 31 -16.20 -5.86 0.27
CA LEU A 31 -15.98 -4.89 1.34
C LEU A 31 -17.27 -4.11 1.66
N ALA A 32 -18.03 -3.75 0.62
CA ALA A 32 -19.20 -2.88 0.75
C ALA A 32 -20.51 -3.63 1.03
N VAL A 33 -20.58 -4.92 0.67
CA VAL A 33 -21.79 -5.73 0.75
C VAL A 33 -21.58 -6.91 1.70
N ASN A 34 -22.57 -7.20 2.54
CA ASN A 34 -22.50 -8.34 3.44
C ASN A 34 -22.46 -9.67 2.65
N SER A 35 -21.86 -10.71 3.25
CA SER A 35 -21.70 -12.01 2.59
C SER A 35 -23.03 -12.70 2.29
N ALA A 36 -24.07 -12.45 3.09
CA ALA A 36 -25.39 -13.05 2.91
C ALA A 36 -26.08 -12.57 1.62
N LEU A 37 -26.08 -11.27 1.34
CA LEU A 37 -26.59 -10.72 0.08
C LEU A 37 -25.72 -11.13 -1.10
N LEU A 38 -24.39 -11.08 -0.95
CA LEU A 38 -23.46 -11.50 -2.00
C LEU A 38 -23.71 -12.94 -2.46
N SER A 39 -24.03 -13.85 -1.56
CA SER A 39 -24.34 -15.24 -1.93
C SER A 39 -25.64 -15.42 -2.74
N ARG A 40 -26.48 -14.38 -2.83
CA ARG A 40 -27.75 -14.36 -3.59
C ARG A 40 -27.71 -13.38 -4.76
N ALA A 41 -26.57 -12.75 -5.03
CA ALA A 41 -26.41 -11.77 -6.09
C ALA A 41 -25.32 -12.22 -7.08
N GLN A 42 -25.55 -11.95 -8.36
CA GLN A 42 -24.50 -12.06 -9.36
C GLN A 42 -23.69 -10.76 -9.38
N VAL A 43 -22.37 -10.88 -9.42
CA VAL A 43 -21.46 -9.74 -9.46
C VAL A 43 -20.97 -9.55 -10.89
N TYR A 44 -21.21 -8.36 -11.44
CA TYR A 44 -20.72 -7.94 -12.74
C TYR A 44 -19.77 -6.77 -12.56
N THR A 45 -18.57 -6.89 -13.11
CA THR A 45 -17.60 -5.77 -13.18
C THR A 45 -17.92 -4.95 -14.41
N LEU A 46 -18.09 -3.64 -14.23
CA LEU A 46 -18.26 -2.68 -15.31
C LEU A 46 -16.98 -1.87 -15.46
N GLU A 47 -16.47 -1.78 -16.68
CA GLU A 47 -15.30 -0.98 -17.01
C GLU A 47 -15.68 0.47 -17.32
N PRO A 48 -14.78 1.45 -17.12
CA PRO A 48 -14.95 2.80 -17.65
C PRO A 48 -15.16 2.79 -19.17
N LEU A 49 -15.98 3.71 -19.68
CA LEU A 49 -16.22 3.82 -21.12
C LEU A 49 -14.94 4.25 -21.84
N SER A 50 -14.61 3.55 -22.92
CA SER A 50 -13.58 3.94 -23.87
C SER A 50 -13.94 5.22 -24.62
N GLY A 51 -12.97 5.84 -25.31
CA GLY A 51 -13.22 7.02 -26.14
C GLY A 51 -14.26 6.77 -27.24
N ASP A 52 -14.28 5.56 -27.82
CA ASP A 52 -15.25 5.17 -28.84
C ASP A 52 -16.66 4.97 -28.26
N GLU A 53 -16.77 4.41 -27.06
CA GLU A 53 -18.06 4.28 -26.36
C GLU A 53 -18.59 5.64 -25.90
N LEU A 54 -17.72 6.57 -25.51
CA LEU A 54 -18.11 7.95 -25.25
C LEU A 54 -18.55 8.69 -26.52
N ASN A 55 -17.95 8.39 -27.69
CA ASN A 55 -18.45 8.88 -28.98
C ASN A 55 -19.87 8.37 -29.25
N GLN A 56 -20.13 7.07 -29.04
CA GLN A 56 -21.49 6.53 -29.18
C GLN A 56 -22.48 7.18 -28.21
N LEU A 57 -22.04 7.48 -26.97
CA LEU A 57 -22.86 8.20 -26.01
C LEU A 57 -23.13 9.65 -26.45
N TYR A 58 -22.15 10.32 -27.06
CA TYR A 58 -22.30 11.65 -27.65
C TYR A 58 -23.33 11.65 -28.80
N GLU A 59 -23.22 10.71 -29.74
CA GLU A 59 -24.17 10.58 -30.86
C GLU A 59 -25.61 10.38 -30.36
N ARG A 60 -25.79 9.62 -29.28
CA ARG A 60 -27.09 9.44 -28.62
C ARG A 60 -27.58 10.68 -27.90
N ALA A 61 -26.69 11.51 -27.37
CA ALA A 61 -27.01 12.75 -26.70
C ALA A 61 -27.31 13.90 -27.68
N LEU A 62 -26.72 13.87 -28.88
CA LEU A 62 -26.78 14.95 -29.88
C LEU A 62 -28.20 15.48 -30.17
N PRO A 63 -29.25 14.64 -30.33
CA PRO A 63 -30.61 15.14 -30.56
C PRO A 63 -31.18 15.97 -29.40
N HIS A 64 -30.61 15.83 -28.20
CA HIS A 64 -31.03 16.53 -26.99
C HIS A 64 -30.22 17.80 -26.72
N LEU A 65 -29.12 18.00 -27.43
CA LEU A 65 -28.28 19.20 -27.35
C LEU A 65 -28.84 20.27 -28.30
N GLN A 66 -29.67 21.17 -27.79
CA GLN A 66 -30.38 22.15 -28.63
C GLN A 66 -29.43 23.23 -29.17
N GLY A 67 -29.33 23.32 -30.50
CA GLY A 67 -28.83 24.52 -31.21
C GLY A 67 -27.32 24.76 -31.15
N VAL A 68 -26.53 23.81 -30.63
CA VAL A 68 -25.09 23.93 -30.49
C VAL A 68 -24.39 22.70 -31.03
N THR A 69 -23.38 22.91 -31.86
CA THR A 69 -22.50 21.87 -32.41
C THR A 69 -21.14 21.93 -31.72
N LEU A 70 -20.56 20.78 -31.40
CA LEU A 70 -19.19 20.71 -30.88
C LEU A 70 -18.27 20.35 -32.04
N ASP A 71 -17.10 20.99 -32.11
CA ASP A 71 -16.04 20.51 -32.98
C ASP A 71 -15.31 19.29 -32.37
N ALA A 72 -14.43 18.69 -33.16
CA ALA A 72 -13.68 17.51 -32.75
C ALA A 72 -12.79 17.77 -31.52
N ASP A 73 -12.15 18.93 -31.46
CA ASP A 73 -11.24 19.31 -30.38
C ASP A 73 -11.99 19.48 -29.05
N ALA A 74 -13.17 20.13 -29.07
CA ALA A 74 -14.06 20.24 -27.92
C ALA A 74 -14.53 18.86 -27.46
N LEU A 75 -14.98 18.02 -28.40
CA LEU A 75 -15.48 16.68 -28.09
C LEU A 75 -14.39 15.79 -27.47
N ASP A 76 -13.18 15.81 -28.01
CA ASP A 76 -12.02 15.09 -27.47
C ASP A 76 -11.60 15.59 -26.10
N LEU A 77 -11.63 16.91 -25.89
CA LEU A 77 -11.36 17.52 -24.60
C LEU A 77 -12.38 17.10 -23.53
N LEU A 78 -13.68 17.10 -23.86
CA LEU A 78 -14.73 16.67 -22.93
C LEU A 78 -14.67 15.17 -22.63
N LYS A 79 -14.31 14.33 -23.61
CA LYS A 79 -14.03 12.90 -23.38
C LYS A 79 -12.86 12.71 -22.41
N GLY A 80 -11.77 13.47 -22.60
CA GLY A 80 -10.63 13.44 -21.70
C GLY A 80 -10.97 13.88 -20.28
N PHE A 81 -11.85 14.88 -20.13
CA PHE A 81 -12.33 15.31 -18.81
C PHE A 81 -13.30 14.33 -18.16
N ALA A 82 -14.08 13.59 -18.94
CA ALA A 82 -14.98 12.58 -18.43
C ALA A 82 -14.27 11.35 -17.86
N ASP A 83 -13.07 11.02 -18.37
CA ASP A 83 -12.24 9.90 -17.89
C ASP A 83 -13.03 8.58 -17.76
N GLY A 84 -13.82 8.28 -18.80
CA GLY A 84 -14.67 7.10 -18.89
C GLY A 84 -15.96 7.09 -18.05
N ASP A 85 -16.28 8.17 -17.33
CA ASP A 85 -17.58 8.35 -16.64
C ASP A 85 -18.62 8.97 -17.60
N GLY A 86 -19.56 8.14 -18.07
CA GLY A 86 -20.62 8.57 -18.99
C GLY A 86 -21.58 9.62 -18.41
N ARG A 87 -21.93 9.53 -17.11
CA ARG A 87 -22.80 10.53 -16.47
C ARG A 87 -22.09 11.87 -16.43
N ARG A 88 -20.81 11.86 -16.08
CA ARG A 88 -19.98 13.05 -16.06
C ARG A 88 -19.82 13.64 -17.46
N PHE A 89 -19.58 12.82 -18.46
CA PHE A 89 -19.51 13.25 -19.86
C PHE A 89 -20.77 13.99 -20.29
N LEU A 90 -21.95 13.43 -19.99
CA LEU A 90 -23.24 14.07 -20.29
C LEU A 90 -23.41 15.40 -19.55
N ASN A 91 -23.02 15.48 -18.27
CA ASN A 91 -23.06 16.73 -17.51
C ASN A 91 -22.14 17.80 -18.13
N LEU A 92 -20.94 17.41 -18.60
CA LEU A 92 -20.00 18.31 -19.26
C LEU A 92 -20.57 18.81 -20.60
N LEU A 93 -21.16 17.92 -21.40
CA LEU A 93 -21.85 18.29 -22.64
C LEU A 93 -22.95 19.30 -22.36
N GLU A 94 -23.84 19.01 -21.40
CA GLU A 94 -24.94 19.90 -21.00
C GLU A 94 -24.40 21.27 -20.57
N GLN A 95 -23.40 21.30 -19.68
CA GLN A 95 -22.79 22.54 -19.18
C GLN A 95 -22.24 23.41 -20.32
N VAL A 96 -21.48 22.81 -21.24
CA VAL A 96 -20.87 23.54 -22.35
C VAL A 96 -21.93 24.01 -23.35
N THR A 97 -22.94 23.19 -23.65
CA THR A 97 -24.02 23.61 -24.55
C THR A 97 -24.90 24.71 -23.94
N ASN A 98 -25.15 24.68 -22.62
CA ASN A 98 -25.90 25.74 -21.95
C ASN A 98 -25.11 27.06 -21.94
N ALA A 99 -23.80 27.01 -21.72
CA ALA A 99 -22.93 28.18 -21.80
C ALA A 99 -22.86 28.75 -23.22
N ALA A 100 -22.77 27.89 -24.24
CA ALA A 100 -22.75 28.29 -25.64
C ALA A 100 -24.08 28.94 -26.06
N SER A 101 -25.21 28.33 -25.72
CA SER A 101 -26.54 28.89 -25.96
C SER A 101 -26.73 30.24 -25.28
N GLY A 102 -26.30 30.37 -24.02
CA GLY A 102 -26.36 31.63 -23.27
C GLY A 102 -25.48 32.76 -23.85
N SER A 103 -24.44 32.40 -24.60
CA SER A 103 -23.54 33.35 -25.29
C SER A 103 -23.85 33.53 -26.78
N GLY A 104 -24.89 32.86 -27.30
CA GLY A 104 -25.26 32.90 -28.72
C GLY A 104 -24.26 32.22 -29.65
N LYS A 105 -23.40 31.35 -29.12
CA LYS A 105 -22.36 30.63 -29.88
C LYS A 105 -22.93 29.32 -30.44
N ALA A 106 -22.99 29.20 -31.77
CA ALA A 106 -23.54 28.02 -32.46
C ALA A 106 -22.56 26.84 -32.57
N VAL A 107 -21.25 27.11 -32.54
CA VAL A 107 -20.19 26.09 -32.60
C VAL A 107 -19.26 26.26 -31.41
N VAL A 108 -19.13 25.21 -30.61
CA VAL A 108 -18.20 25.14 -29.47
C VAL A 108 -16.87 24.60 -29.96
N ASP A 109 -15.82 25.38 -29.73
CA ASP A 109 -14.43 25.00 -29.95
C ASP A 109 -13.77 24.52 -28.64
N GLY A 110 -12.60 23.89 -28.76
CA GLY A 110 -11.85 23.39 -27.61
C GLY A 110 -11.49 24.45 -26.58
N GLU A 111 -11.27 25.70 -26.99
CA GLU A 111 -10.99 26.82 -26.07
C GLU A 111 -12.23 27.17 -25.24
N PHE A 112 -13.38 27.32 -25.87
CA PHE A 112 -14.64 27.62 -25.19
C PHE A 112 -15.06 26.48 -24.27
N ALA A 113 -14.92 25.23 -24.71
CA ALA A 113 -15.18 24.06 -23.88
C ALA A 113 -14.32 24.12 -22.61
N ARG A 114 -13.01 24.36 -22.75
CA ARG A 114 -12.07 24.47 -21.63
C ARG A 114 -12.41 25.58 -20.65
N LEU A 115 -12.81 26.76 -21.13
CA LEU A 115 -13.20 27.89 -20.28
C LEU A 115 -14.54 27.65 -19.58
N SER A 116 -15.44 26.91 -20.23
CA SER A 116 -16.79 26.63 -19.73
C SER A 116 -16.83 25.48 -18.72
N THR A 117 -15.85 24.58 -18.76
CA THR A 117 -15.71 23.47 -17.81
C THR A 117 -14.68 23.78 -16.74
N SER A 118 -15.05 23.61 -15.47
CA SER A 118 -14.10 23.78 -14.36
C SER A 118 -13.03 22.65 -14.41
N PRO A 119 -11.72 22.93 -14.30
CA PRO A 119 -10.65 21.93 -14.41
C PRO A 119 -10.66 20.86 -13.32
N SER A 120 -11.34 21.15 -12.21
CA SER A 120 -11.43 20.25 -11.07
C SER A 120 -12.50 19.22 -11.33
N LEU A 121 -12.10 18.03 -11.75
CA LEU A 121 -12.62 16.72 -11.36
C LEU A 121 -11.82 15.75 -12.24
N ARG A 122 -11.06 14.80 -11.73
CA ARG A 122 -10.76 13.55 -12.45
C ARG A 122 -11.55 12.46 -11.70
N ARG A 123 -11.80 11.31 -12.31
CA ARG A 123 -12.54 10.25 -11.62
C ARG A 123 -11.69 9.78 -10.45
N PHE A 124 -11.97 10.28 -9.26
CA PHE A 124 -11.30 9.85 -8.05
C PHE A 124 -12.27 9.74 -6.90
N ASP A 125 -12.47 8.50 -6.46
CA ASP A 125 -13.22 8.20 -5.25
C ASP A 125 -12.23 8.11 -4.09
N LYS A 126 -12.19 9.15 -3.25
CA LYS A 126 -11.33 9.18 -2.06
C LYS A 126 -11.85 8.12 -1.08
N GLY A 127 -11.23 6.95 -1.10
CA GLY A 127 -11.61 5.78 -0.30
C GLY A 127 -12.28 4.64 -1.09
N GLY A 128 -12.46 4.79 -2.41
CA GLY A 128 -12.93 3.72 -3.30
C GLY A 128 -11.80 2.76 -3.73
N ASP A 129 -12.17 1.68 -4.42
CA ASP A 129 -11.23 0.63 -4.86
C ASP A 129 -10.07 1.15 -5.70
N GLU A 130 -10.37 2.10 -6.58
CA GLU A 130 -9.42 2.70 -7.51
C GLU A 130 -8.21 3.29 -6.77
N PHE A 131 -8.43 3.94 -5.63
CA PHE A 131 -7.35 4.46 -4.79
C PHE A 131 -6.45 3.32 -4.27
N TYR A 132 -7.05 2.23 -3.81
CA TYR A 132 -6.31 1.08 -3.31
C TYR A 132 -5.58 0.33 -4.44
N TRP A 133 -6.15 0.28 -5.64
CA TRP A 133 -5.48 -0.27 -6.82
C TRP A 133 -4.27 0.56 -7.22
N GLN A 134 -4.39 1.88 -7.24
CA GLN A 134 -3.26 2.77 -7.52
C GLN A 134 -2.18 2.67 -6.43
N LEU A 135 -2.55 2.64 -5.14
CA LEU A 135 -1.60 2.46 -4.04
C LEU A 135 -0.89 1.09 -4.10
N SER A 136 -1.62 0.06 -4.52
CA SER A 136 -1.12 -1.29 -4.75
C SER A 136 -0.15 -1.34 -5.94
N ALA A 137 -0.47 -0.65 -7.04
CA ALA A 137 0.39 -0.52 -8.21
C ALA A 137 1.66 0.28 -7.91
N PHE A 138 1.54 1.37 -7.16
CA PHE A 138 2.67 2.16 -6.64
C PHE A 138 3.63 1.26 -5.84
N HIS A 139 3.14 0.55 -4.83
CA HIS A 139 3.97 -0.33 -4.01
C HIS A 139 4.60 -1.47 -4.83
N LYS A 140 3.86 -2.08 -5.77
CA LYS A 140 4.42 -3.11 -6.65
C LYS A 140 5.49 -2.56 -7.58
N SER A 141 5.37 -1.31 -8.03
CA SER A 141 6.37 -0.65 -8.88
C SER A 141 7.66 -0.38 -8.10
N LEU A 142 7.54 0.13 -6.87
CA LEU A 142 8.68 0.26 -5.96
C LEU A 142 9.39 -1.08 -5.74
N ARG A 143 8.62 -2.15 -5.45
CA ARG A 143 9.15 -3.50 -5.26
C ARG A 143 9.77 -4.10 -6.51
N GLY A 144 9.13 -3.89 -7.66
CA GLY A 144 9.59 -4.31 -8.98
C GLY A 144 10.84 -3.57 -9.46
N SER A 145 11.29 -2.56 -8.71
CA SER A 145 12.43 -1.71 -9.06
C SER A 145 12.21 -0.91 -10.36
N ASP A 146 10.98 -0.45 -10.56
CA ASP A 146 10.58 0.40 -11.68
C ASP A 146 10.31 1.84 -11.17
N PRO A 147 11.31 2.74 -11.24
CA PRO A 147 11.17 4.11 -10.75
C PRO A 147 10.19 4.94 -11.58
N ASP A 148 10.10 4.68 -12.89
CA ASP A 148 9.23 5.44 -13.80
C ASP A 148 7.76 5.10 -13.54
N ALA A 149 7.44 3.80 -13.42
CA ALA A 149 6.10 3.37 -13.03
C ALA A 149 5.74 3.85 -11.61
N ALA A 150 6.69 3.83 -10.67
CA ALA A 150 6.46 4.36 -9.33
C ALA A 150 6.12 5.86 -9.34
N LEU A 151 6.82 6.67 -10.15
CA LEU A 151 6.50 8.09 -10.34
C LEU A 151 5.14 8.28 -10.99
N TYR A 152 4.80 7.49 -12.01
CA TYR A 152 3.48 7.55 -12.66
C TYR A 152 2.35 7.30 -11.65
N TRP A 153 2.42 6.23 -10.85
CA TRP A 153 1.38 5.93 -9.87
C TRP A 153 1.35 6.94 -8.73
N LEU A 154 2.51 7.44 -8.29
CA LEU A 154 2.57 8.53 -7.31
C LEU A 154 1.83 9.77 -7.84
N ALA A 155 2.13 10.21 -9.06
CA ALA A 155 1.48 11.36 -9.68
C ALA A 155 -0.04 11.15 -9.83
N ARG A 156 -0.49 9.95 -10.24
CA ARG A 156 -1.92 9.60 -10.32
C ARG A 156 -2.62 9.70 -8.96
N ILE A 157 -1.98 9.26 -7.88
CA ILE A 157 -2.53 9.33 -6.52
C ILE A 157 -2.62 10.78 -6.03
N LEU A 158 -1.57 11.58 -6.26
CA LEU A 158 -1.49 12.98 -5.83
C LEU A 158 -2.52 13.85 -6.56
N ASP A 159 -2.67 13.65 -7.87
CA ASP A 159 -3.66 14.32 -8.71
C ASP A 159 -5.12 13.96 -8.36
N GLY A 160 -5.31 12.79 -7.72
CA GLY A 160 -6.60 12.15 -7.52
C GLY A 160 -7.31 12.38 -6.19
N SER A 161 -6.73 11.96 -5.05
CA SER A 161 -7.37 12.05 -3.71
C SER A 161 -6.72 12.99 -2.73
N GLY A 162 -5.46 13.36 -2.96
CA GLY A 162 -4.65 14.14 -2.01
C GLY A 162 -4.43 13.48 -0.64
N ASP A 163 -4.76 12.19 -0.41
CA ASP A 163 -4.40 11.51 0.86
C ASP A 163 -2.98 10.93 0.79
N VAL A 164 -2.02 11.85 0.83
CA VAL A 164 -0.60 11.56 0.84
C VAL A 164 -0.18 10.73 2.07
N SER A 165 -0.99 10.74 3.13
CA SER A 165 -0.67 9.97 4.34
C SER A 165 -0.62 8.46 4.08
N GLN A 166 -1.40 7.94 3.11
CA GLN A 166 -1.31 6.53 2.73
C GLN A 166 -0.08 6.23 1.89
N VAL A 167 0.33 7.16 1.01
CA VAL A 167 1.56 7.05 0.21
C VAL A 167 2.77 7.00 1.13
N THR A 168 2.89 7.95 2.07
CA THR A 168 4.03 8.02 3.00
C THR A 168 4.08 6.80 3.90
N ARG A 169 2.94 6.35 4.46
CA ARG A 169 2.86 5.07 5.20
C ARG A 169 3.34 3.89 4.35
N ARG A 170 2.95 3.83 3.08
CA ARG A 170 3.34 2.73 2.18
C ARG A 170 4.83 2.76 1.84
N MET A 171 5.44 3.94 1.71
CA MET A 171 6.88 4.10 1.52
C MET A 171 7.68 3.66 2.75
N ILE A 172 7.19 3.96 3.96
CA ILE A 172 7.79 3.50 5.22
C ILE A 172 7.72 1.97 5.33
N VAL A 173 6.58 1.37 4.98
CA VAL A 173 6.43 -0.10 4.94
C VAL A 173 7.38 -0.71 3.91
N MET A 174 7.39 -0.20 2.67
CA MET A 174 8.31 -0.63 1.59
C MET A 174 9.77 -0.64 2.04
N ALA A 175 10.20 0.39 2.75
CA ALA A 175 11.57 0.48 3.27
C ALA A 175 11.94 -0.66 4.23
N SER A 176 10.98 -1.17 5.01
CA SER A 176 11.22 -2.26 5.98
C SER A 176 10.89 -3.65 5.43
N GLU A 177 9.86 -3.76 4.59
CA GLU A 177 9.33 -5.02 4.05
C GLU A 177 10.14 -5.51 2.85
N ASP A 178 10.50 -4.62 1.93
CA ASP A 178 11.02 -4.99 0.61
C ASP A 178 12.46 -4.52 0.36
N ILE A 179 13.01 -3.64 1.20
CA ILE A 179 14.42 -3.21 1.19
C ILE A 179 15.15 -3.74 2.42
N GLY A 180 14.58 -3.52 3.61
CA GLY A 180 15.07 -4.09 4.86
C GLY A 180 16.53 -3.73 5.13
N ASN A 181 17.30 -4.72 5.59
CA ASN A 181 18.71 -4.52 5.92
C ASN A 181 19.63 -4.50 4.67
N ALA A 182 19.11 -4.73 3.46
CA ALA A 182 19.92 -4.58 2.25
C ALA A 182 20.31 -3.10 2.04
N ASP A 183 19.47 -2.17 2.49
CA ASP A 183 19.83 -0.77 2.66
C ASP A 183 19.08 -0.12 3.85
N PRO A 184 19.71 -0.08 5.04
CA PRO A 184 19.08 0.47 6.25
C PRO A 184 18.73 1.97 6.17
N GLN A 185 19.29 2.73 5.22
CA GLN A 185 19.02 4.16 5.09
C GLN A 185 17.65 4.45 4.46
N ALA A 186 17.08 3.48 3.73
CA ALA A 186 15.79 3.62 3.06
C ALA A 186 14.66 4.04 4.02
N LEU A 187 14.65 3.51 5.25
CA LEU A 187 13.63 3.85 6.24
C LEU A 187 13.73 5.33 6.66
N GLN A 188 14.95 5.81 6.90
CA GLN A 188 15.18 7.22 7.23
C GLN A 188 14.78 8.14 6.08
N LEU A 189 15.12 7.78 4.84
CA LEU A 189 14.73 8.58 3.68
C LEU A 189 13.20 8.65 3.53
N ALA A 190 12.50 7.53 3.69
CA ALA A 190 11.03 7.49 3.62
C ALA A 190 10.37 8.33 4.73
N LEU A 191 10.88 8.24 5.97
CA LEU A 191 10.43 9.07 7.10
C LEU A 191 10.68 10.56 6.86
N ASN A 192 11.86 10.91 6.37
CA ASN A 192 12.23 12.30 6.09
C ASN A 192 11.41 12.89 4.95
N ALA A 193 11.09 12.11 3.91
CA ALA A 193 10.19 12.53 2.84
C ALA A 193 8.76 12.78 3.35
N ALA A 194 8.26 11.90 4.22
CA ALA A 194 6.97 12.08 4.88
C ALA A 194 6.94 13.38 5.72
N LEU A 195 7.95 13.58 6.56
CA LEU A 195 8.08 14.79 7.38
C LEU A 195 8.24 16.06 6.53
N ALA A 196 8.99 15.98 5.43
CA ALA A 196 9.14 17.10 4.51
C ALA A 196 7.79 17.46 3.87
N TYR A 197 7.02 16.45 3.44
CA TYR A 197 5.67 16.68 2.92
C TYR A 197 4.75 17.33 3.96
N GLU A 198 4.75 16.85 5.21
CA GLU A 198 3.96 17.45 6.29
C GLU A 198 4.28 18.94 6.53
N ARG A 199 5.54 19.33 6.33
CA ARG A 199 6.00 20.72 6.52
C ARG A 199 5.73 21.62 5.32
N LEU A 200 5.80 21.08 4.11
CA LEU A 200 5.74 21.85 2.87
C LEU A 200 4.34 21.85 2.25
N GLY A 201 3.61 20.74 2.33
CA GLY A 201 2.37 20.52 1.57
C GLY A 201 2.60 20.50 0.06
N SER A 202 1.55 20.30 -0.73
CA SER A 202 1.64 20.41 -2.20
C SER A 202 1.69 21.87 -2.66
N PRO A 203 2.43 22.19 -3.73
CA PRO A 203 3.19 21.26 -4.59
C PRO A 203 4.62 20.93 -4.10
N GLU A 204 5.25 21.77 -3.27
CA GLU A 204 6.68 21.63 -2.94
C GLU A 204 7.03 20.33 -2.20
N GLY A 205 6.12 19.82 -1.37
CA GLY A 205 6.24 18.57 -0.65
C GLY A 205 6.23 17.33 -1.54
N GLU A 206 5.72 17.42 -2.77
CA GLU A 206 5.71 16.31 -3.73
C GLU A 206 7.13 15.98 -4.22
N ILE A 207 8.03 16.97 -4.22
CA ILE A 207 9.42 16.81 -4.65
C ILE A 207 10.19 15.82 -3.73
N PRO A 208 10.18 15.98 -2.39
CA PRO A 208 10.70 14.96 -1.47
C PRO A 208 10.08 13.57 -1.65
N LEU A 209 8.79 13.47 -1.97
CA LEU A 209 8.13 12.18 -2.19
C LEU A 209 8.64 11.51 -3.46
N ALA A 210 8.76 12.24 -4.56
CA ALA A 210 9.32 11.75 -5.81
C ALA A 210 10.78 11.31 -5.64
N HIS A 211 11.57 12.09 -4.90
CA HIS A 211 12.95 11.74 -4.54
C HIS A 211 13.01 10.42 -3.76
N ALA A 212 12.20 10.26 -2.71
CA ALA A 212 12.20 9.01 -1.96
C ALA A 212 11.62 7.83 -2.77
N ALA A 213 10.60 8.04 -3.60
CA ALA A 213 10.03 6.98 -4.44
C ALA A 213 11.06 6.40 -5.42
N THR A 214 11.79 7.26 -6.13
CA THR A 214 12.85 6.84 -7.05
C THR A 214 13.99 6.12 -6.33
N TYR A 215 14.40 6.59 -5.15
CA TYR A 215 15.38 5.90 -4.32
C TYR A 215 14.90 4.50 -3.89
N LEU A 216 13.69 4.39 -3.34
CA LEU A 216 13.13 3.12 -2.88
C LEU A 216 12.98 2.12 -4.05
N ALA A 217 12.60 2.59 -5.23
CA ALA A 217 12.57 1.79 -6.45
C ALA A 217 13.98 1.29 -6.84
N ALA A 218 15.01 2.14 -6.78
CA ALA A 218 16.37 1.76 -7.17
C ALA A 218 17.15 0.97 -6.10
N ALA A 219 16.73 1.02 -4.83
CA ALA A 219 17.43 0.40 -3.71
C ALA A 219 17.54 -1.14 -3.84
N PRO A 220 18.61 -1.76 -3.30
CA PRO A 220 18.71 -3.22 -3.25
C PRO A 220 17.55 -3.80 -2.43
N LYS A 221 16.85 -4.79 -2.99
CA LYS A 221 15.66 -5.38 -2.36
C LYS A 221 16.04 -6.50 -1.41
N SER A 222 15.40 -6.58 -0.26
CA SER A 222 15.42 -7.74 0.63
C SER A 222 14.19 -7.76 1.53
N ASN A 223 13.52 -8.90 1.57
CA ASN A 223 12.46 -9.20 2.52
C ASN A 223 12.93 -10.13 3.66
N ALA A 224 14.24 -10.35 3.82
CA ALA A 224 14.78 -11.35 4.74
C ALA A 224 14.41 -11.08 6.21
N ALA A 225 14.45 -9.81 6.64
CA ALA A 225 14.04 -9.43 8.00
C ALA A 225 12.53 -9.58 8.21
N TYR A 226 11.73 -9.20 7.21
CA TYR A 226 10.26 -9.34 7.22
C TYR A 226 9.84 -10.82 7.30
N ASP A 227 10.45 -11.67 6.48
CA ASP A 227 10.17 -13.10 6.47
C ASP A 227 10.61 -13.77 7.77
N ALA A 228 11.79 -13.42 8.29
CA ALA A 228 12.28 -13.90 9.57
C ALA A 228 11.32 -13.55 10.73
N TRP A 229 10.76 -12.33 10.72
CA TRP A 229 9.76 -11.92 11.70
C TRP A 229 8.46 -12.73 11.59
N ASN A 230 8.01 -13.03 10.37
CA ASN A 230 6.81 -13.84 10.16
C ASN A 230 7.02 -15.28 10.62
N GLN A 231 8.19 -15.88 10.36
CA GLN A 231 8.56 -17.19 10.87
C GLN A 231 8.62 -17.22 12.41
N ALA A 232 9.21 -16.18 13.03
CA ALA A 232 9.27 -16.05 14.49
C ALA A 232 7.87 -15.97 15.12
N LYS A 233 6.98 -15.13 14.58
CA LYS A 233 5.59 -15.03 15.04
C LYS A 233 4.83 -16.34 14.91
N ALA A 234 5.02 -17.04 13.79
CA ALA A 234 4.38 -18.34 13.56
C ALA A 234 4.86 -19.36 14.60
N PHE A 235 6.17 -19.44 14.84
CA PHE A 235 6.73 -20.32 15.85
C PHE A 235 6.18 -20.04 17.24
N VAL A 236 6.17 -18.77 17.70
CA VAL A 236 5.66 -18.40 19.02
C VAL A 236 4.17 -18.74 19.19
N LYS A 237 3.38 -18.61 18.12
CA LYS A 237 1.97 -18.96 18.13
C LYS A 237 1.76 -20.47 18.40
N ASP A 238 2.68 -21.31 17.94
CA ASP A 238 2.56 -22.76 18.02
C ASP A 238 3.36 -23.36 19.21
N SER A 239 4.39 -22.68 19.70
CA SER A 239 5.35 -23.22 20.70
C SER A 239 4.91 -23.08 22.16
N GLY A 240 3.79 -22.42 22.44
CA GLY A 240 3.36 -22.09 23.81
C GLY A 240 4.33 -21.15 24.54
N SER A 241 4.15 -21.00 25.86
CA SER A 241 4.90 -20.04 26.69
C SER A 241 6.14 -20.67 27.34
N GLN A 242 7.18 -20.95 26.54
CA GLN A 242 8.47 -21.42 27.06
C GLN A 242 9.12 -20.37 27.98
N PRO A 243 9.72 -20.77 29.11
CA PRO A 243 10.34 -19.84 30.05
C PRO A 243 11.64 -19.25 29.48
N VAL A 244 11.97 -18.03 29.91
CA VAL A 244 13.30 -17.45 29.66
C VAL A 244 14.36 -18.28 30.41
N PRO A 245 15.46 -18.70 29.75
CA PRO A 245 16.59 -19.38 30.40
C PRO A 245 17.15 -18.62 31.61
N LEU A 246 17.61 -19.34 32.64
CA LEU A 246 18.05 -18.72 33.89
C LEU A 246 19.20 -17.72 33.71
N HIS A 247 20.16 -18.02 32.83
CA HIS A 247 21.30 -17.13 32.54
C HIS A 247 20.86 -15.82 31.87
N LEU A 248 19.73 -15.80 31.16
CA LEU A 248 19.19 -14.57 30.55
C LEU A 248 18.25 -13.80 31.48
N ARG A 249 17.88 -14.35 32.64
CA ARG A 249 17.02 -13.65 33.61
C ARG A 249 17.82 -12.61 34.37
N ASN A 250 17.18 -11.45 34.55
CA ASN A 250 17.74 -10.39 35.37
C ASN A 250 17.77 -10.79 36.86
N ALA A 251 18.86 -10.46 37.57
CA ALA A 251 19.04 -10.83 38.98
C ALA A 251 19.38 -9.64 39.92
N PRO A 252 18.54 -8.59 39.96
CA PRO A 252 18.82 -7.38 40.75
C PRO A 252 18.76 -7.59 42.27
N THR A 253 18.01 -8.59 42.76
CA THR A 253 17.84 -8.84 44.21
C THR A 253 18.67 -10.03 44.70
N LYS A 254 18.97 -10.06 46.01
CA LYS A 254 19.67 -11.20 46.65
C LYS A 254 18.90 -12.51 46.49
N LEU A 255 17.56 -12.47 46.59
CA LEU A 255 16.70 -13.63 46.40
C LEU A 255 16.79 -14.17 44.98
N MET A 256 16.76 -13.31 43.96
CA MET A 256 16.89 -13.73 42.55
C MET A 256 18.24 -14.39 42.25
N LYS A 257 19.33 -13.87 42.82
CA LYS A 257 20.66 -14.50 42.72
C LYS A 257 20.68 -15.88 43.41
N GLN A 258 20.03 -16.01 44.56
CA GLN A 258 19.88 -17.29 45.26
C GLN A 258 19.04 -18.30 44.45
N MET A 259 18.08 -17.83 43.65
CA MET A 259 17.29 -18.63 42.71
C MET A 259 18.06 -18.99 41.42
N GLY A 260 19.36 -18.65 41.33
CA GLY A 260 20.21 -18.97 40.19
C GLY A 260 19.97 -18.10 38.96
N TYR A 261 19.26 -16.98 39.07
CA TYR A 261 19.07 -16.07 37.94
C TYR A 261 20.41 -15.43 37.59
N HIS A 262 20.66 -15.23 36.30
CA HIS A 262 21.92 -14.73 35.76
C HIS A 262 23.13 -15.66 35.97
N LYS A 263 22.96 -16.79 36.67
CA LYS A 263 24.03 -17.78 36.83
C LYS A 263 24.33 -18.38 35.46
N GLY A 264 25.61 -18.41 35.09
CA GLY A 264 26.06 -18.89 33.79
C GLY A 264 25.95 -17.86 32.65
N TYR A 265 25.49 -16.63 32.93
CA TYR A 265 25.51 -15.57 31.92
C TYR A 265 26.95 -15.18 31.59
N ARG A 266 27.29 -15.23 30.32
CA ARG A 266 28.55 -14.73 29.77
C ARG A 266 28.30 -13.36 29.16
N TYR A 267 29.00 -12.36 29.69
CA TYR A 267 28.87 -10.99 29.22
C TYR A 267 29.74 -10.78 27.99
N ASP A 268 29.10 -10.58 26.84
CA ASP A 268 29.74 -10.57 25.52
C ASP A 268 30.94 -9.63 25.43
N HIS A 269 30.90 -8.46 26.07
CA HIS A 269 31.98 -7.47 26.00
C HIS A 269 33.26 -7.86 26.73
N ASP A 270 33.20 -8.82 27.66
CA ASP A 270 34.38 -9.34 28.36
C ASP A 270 34.99 -10.57 27.64
N GLU A 271 34.34 -11.06 26.59
CA GLU A 271 34.76 -12.23 25.81
C GLU A 271 35.59 -11.80 24.58
N PRO A 272 36.44 -12.69 24.04
CA PRO A 272 37.13 -12.45 22.77
C PRO A 272 36.16 -11.99 21.68
N ASP A 273 36.61 -11.03 20.87
CA ASP A 273 35.83 -10.42 19.78
C ASP A 273 34.50 -9.75 20.19
N GLY A 274 34.24 -9.61 21.49
CA GLY A 274 32.98 -9.08 21.98
C GLY A 274 31.81 -10.04 21.74
N TYR A 275 32.05 -11.35 21.73
CA TYR A 275 31.03 -12.37 21.43
C TYR A 275 31.18 -13.61 22.32
N ALA A 276 30.13 -13.96 23.07
CA ALA A 276 30.11 -15.15 23.92
C ALA A 276 29.86 -16.45 23.11
N ALA A 277 30.86 -16.89 22.33
CA ALA A 277 30.75 -18.06 21.45
C ALA A 277 30.24 -19.31 22.17
N GLY A 278 29.16 -19.93 21.67
CA GLY A 278 28.51 -21.11 22.27
C GLY A 278 27.43 -20.79 23.31
N GLN A 279 27.20 -19.51 23.68
CA GLN A 279 26.09 -19.13 24.53
C GLN A 279 24.75 -19.24 23.78
N THR A 280 23.75 -19.88 24.40
CA THR A 280 22.40 -20.00 23.82
C THR A 280 21.51 -18.85 24.26
N TYR A 281 20.69 -18.34 23.34
CA TYR A 281 19.72 -17.26 23.62
C TYR A 281 18.26 -17.71 23.48
N PHE A 282 18.02 -18.94 23.04
CA PHE A 282 16.70 -19.56 22.97
C PHE A 282 16.40 -20.37 24.24
N PRO A 283 15.12 -20.63 24.54
CA PRO A 283 14.74 -21.56 25.60
C PRO A 283 15.38 -22.94 25.44
N ASP A 284 15.61 -23.62 26.57
CA ASP A 284 16.15 -24.98 26.56
C ASP A 284 15.28 -25.91 25.71
N GLY A 285 15.92 -26.74 24.88
CA GLY A 285 15.24 -27.65 23.96
C GLY A 285 14.70 -26.99 22.68
N VAL A 286 14.82 -25.66 22.51
CA VAL A 286 14.53 -24.99 21.25
C VAL A 286 15.80 -24.92 20.40
N PRO A 287 15.89 -25.66 19.28
CA PRO A 287 17.05 -25.58 18.39
C PRO A 287 17.10 -24.21 17.73
N HIS A 288 18.31 -23.75 17.40
CA HIS A 288 18.48 -22.46 16.73
C HIS A 288 17.77 -22.47 15.36
N PRO A 289 16.73 -21.64 15.14
CA PRO A 289 15.84 -21.81 14.00
C PRO A 289 16.38 -21.21 12.69
N GLY A 290 17.35 -20.29 12.77
CA GLY A 290 17.97 -19.68 11.59
C GLY A 290 16.98 -18.91 10.69
N TRP A 291 16.01 -18.22 11.29
CA TRP A 291 14.98 -17.46 10.58
C TRP A 291 15.55 -16.32 9.73
N TYR A 292 16.46 -15.53 10.30
CA TYR A 292 17.09 -14.43 9.57
C TYR A 292 18.21 -14.94 8.68
N ARG A 293 17.97 -14.86 7.36
CA ARG A 293 18.88 -15.31 6.31
C ARG A 293 19.19 -14.13 5.40
N PRO A 294 20.25 -13.34 5.69
CA PRO A 294 20.63 -12.21 4.86
C PRO A 294 20.84 -12.61 3.41
N THR A 295 20.45 -11.72 2.50
CA THR A 295 20.68 -11.89 1.07
C THR A 295 22.10 -11.42 0.71
N ASP A 296 22.50 -11.64 -0.54
CA ASP A 296 23.79 -11.19 -1.07
C ASP A 296 23.77 -9.75 -1.63
N ARG A 297 22.68 -9.02 -1.38
CA ARG A 297 22.38 -7.69 -1.92
C ARG A 297 22.69 -6.59 -0.90
N GLY A 298 23.26 -5.49 -1.37
CA GLY A 298 23.53 -4.31 -0.54
C GLY A 298 24.34 -4.62 0.71
N VAL A 299 23.94 -4.04 1.84
CA VAL A 299 24.60 -4.21 3.14
C VAL A 299 24.45 -5.62 3.70
N GLU A 300 23.40 -6.36 3.31
CA GLU A 300 23.15 -7.72 3.81
C GLU A 300 24.25 -8.72 3.48
N ARG A 301 24.99 -8.53 2.39
CA ARG A 301 26.16 -9.38 2.08
C ARG A 301 27.14 -9.43 3.25
N ARG A 302 27.53 -8.25 3.77
CA ARG A 302 28.44 -8.13 4.92
C ARG A 302 27.82 -8.64 6.22
N LEU A 303 26.51 -8.47 6.40
CA LEU A 303 25.79 -9.04 7.54
C LEU A 303 25.79 -10.57 7.48
N GLY A 304 25.60 -11.15 6.28
CA GLY A 304 25.68 -12.59 6.04
C GLY A 304 27.05 -13.15 6.37
N GLU A 305 28.12 -12.51 5.89
CA GLU A 305 29.52 -12.85 6.20
C GLU A 305 29.78 -12.80 7.72
N ARG A 306 29.34 -11.72 8.38
CA ARG A 306 29.49 -11.57 9.83
C ARG A 306 28.77 -12.68 10.59
N LEU A 307 27.52 -12.99 10.25
CA LEU A 307 26.74 -14.02 10.92
C LEU A 307 27.29 -15.43 10.64
N ALA A 308 27.87 -15.68 9.46
CA ALA A 308 28.54 -16.93 9.15
C ALA A 308 29.81 -17.10 10.00
N TRP A 309 30.60 -16.04 10.14
CA TRP A 309 31.77 -16.05 11.02
C TRP A 309 31.39 -16.28 12.48
N LEU A 310 30.36 -15.61 13.01
CA LEU A 310 29.87 -15.87 14.38
C LEU A 310 29.48 -17.34 14.59
N ARG A 311 28.74 -17.94 13.65
CA ARG A 311 28.39 -19.36 13.71
C ARG A 311 29.62 -20.27 13.73
N SER A 312 30.67 -19.91 12.99
CA SER A 312 31.92 -20.69 13.04
C SER A 312 32.62 -20.62 14.39
N LEU A 313 32.46 -19.52 15.13
CA LEU A 313 32.94 -19.41 16.51
C LEU A 313 32.11 -20.29 17.45
N ASP A 314 30.78 -20.31 17.27
CA ASP A 314 29.89 -21.18 18.04
C ASP A 314 30.19 -22.67 17.81
N ASP A 315 30.43 -23.07 16.56
CA ASP A 315 30.79 -24.45 16.18
C ASP A 315 32.15 -24.87 16.74
N ALA A 316 33.08 -23.93 16.90
CA ALA A 316 34.40 -24.15 17.48
C ALA A 316 34.44 -24.07 19.01
N ALA A 317 33.38 -23.53 19.63
CA ALA A 317 33.30 -23.40 21.08
C ALA A 317 33.21 -24.79 21.73
N PRO A 318 33.91 -25.02 22.85
CA PRO A 318 33.74 -26.27 23.60
C PRO A 318 32.28 -26.39 24.05
N PRO A 319 31.70 -27.61 24.06
CA PRO A 319 30.36 -27.80 24.58
C PRO A 319 30.29 -27.27 26.01
N SER A 320 29.25 -26.51 26.31
CA SER A 320 28.93 -25.98 27.63
C SER A 320 29.18 -27.05 28.70
N ALA A 321 30.02 -26.73 29.69
CA ALA A 321 30.36 -27.65 30.78
C ALA A 321 29.17 -27.98 31.72
N ASP A 322 28.00 -27.36 31.48
CA ASP A 322 26.78 -27.51 32.27
C ASP A 322 25.61 -28.14 31.47
N ALA A 323 25.90 -28.95 30.43
CA ALA A 323 24.89 -29.76 29.74
C ALA A 323 24.55 -31.07 30.50
#